data_AF-A0A8J9RN25-F1
#
_entry.id   AF-A0A8J9RN25-F1
#
_cell.length_a   1.000
_cell.length_b   1.000
_cell.length_c   1.000
_cell.angle_alpha   90.00
_cell.angle_beta   90.00
_cell.angle_gamma   90.00
#
_symmetry.space_group_name_H-M   'P 1'
#
loop_
_entity.id
_entity.type
_entity.pdbx_description
1 polymer ?
#
loop_
_entity_poly.entity_id
_entity_poly.type
_entity_poly.pdbx_seq_one_letter_code
_entity_poly.pdbx_strand_id
1 'polypeptide(L)'
;MWSRGCTAALLAALVTAMATSDAQKSNSLHYVARTAQLQEGARAEFDAWAAHNGKYYSTPEEADRRFAVWAANVQRQASTIAAANSAAAAEVAVNGLADISLEEFKAGYLGQVSRRNAEALSAGKKEGPYRYENIVPPTHVDWREKDIVGPIKNQHVGGAPCGCCWAFATIGVTECIVALATGKPISLSEQQLIDCDKGAPWYDLGCEGGDFEGGVDYIIENGGIDTEDDYPYLAHDDKCIRKKEGHAPKASALDGFGHVPPQNETAIAQAVSQHPVAVAVCCGDYIDNWHAYTGGIFEIPGVDIPGGCTDPLDHAVVIVGYGTTEEGQDYWIIKNSWGTTWGEQGFFRVRRNVGAPLAAFGLATQPGYPIKKGVNSESDPIRTDTWREVSPRSVATATS
;
A
#
# COMPACT_ATOMS: atom_id res chain seq x y z
N MET A 1 -76.36 -0.88 -45.70
CA MET A 1 -74.99 -0.44 -46.03
C MET A 1 -74.23 -0.26 -44.73
N TRP A 2 -73.00 -0.79 -44.69
CA TRP A 2 -71.89 -0.76 -43.72
C TRP A 2 -72.10 -0.08 -42.33
N SER A 3 -71.96 -0.84 -41.23
CA SER A 3 -70.76 -1.06 -40.36
C SER A 3 -70.71 -0.09 -39.16
N ARG A 4 -71.01 -0.54 -37.93
CA ARG A 4 -70.12 -1.08 -36.86
C ARG A 4 -69.41 -0.02 -35.98
N GLY A 5 -69.50 -0.24 -34.66
CA GLY A 5 -68.63 0.30 -33.58
C GLY A 5 -69.40 1.11 -32.53
N CYS A 6 -69.27 0.98 -31.21
CA CYS A 6 -68.37 0.21 -30.35
C CYS A 6 -69.04 0.06 -28.96
N THR A 7 -69.12 -1.15 -28.41
CA THR A 7 -69.33 -1.38 -26.97
C THR A 7 -68.05 -1.97 -26.40
N ALA A 8 -67.47 -1.25 -25.46
CA ALA A 8 -66.26 -1.61 -24.74
C ALA A 8 -66.51 -2.87 -23.88
N ALA A 9 -65.61 -3.85 -23.98
CA ALA A 9 -65.50 -4.93 -23.02
C ALA A 9 -64.03 -5.05 -22.62
N LEU A 10 -63.79 -4.89 -21.32
CA LEU A 10 -62.50 -5.09 -20.67
C LEU A 10 -62.04 -6.54 -20.87
N LEU A 11 -60.80 -6.72 -21.29
CA LEU A 11 -60.04 -7.96 -21.10
C LEU A 11 -58.73 -7.62 -20.41
N ALA A 12 -58.61 -8.13 -19.18
CA ALA A 12 -57.43 -8.05 -18.36
C ALA A 12 -56.28 -8.86 -19.00
N ALA A 13 -55.17 -8.19 -19.30
CA ALA A 13 -53.91 -8.86 -19.61
C ALA A 13 -53.10 -8.97 -18.31
N LEU A 14 -52.99 -10.20 -17.77
CA LEU A 14 -51.95 -10.53 -16.81
C LEU A 14 -50.59 -10.42 -17.51
N VAL A 15 -49.86 -9.34 -17.23
CA VAL A 15 -48.42 -9.28 -17.48
C VAL A 15 -47.75 -9.76 -16.20
N THR A 16 -47.33 -11.02 -16.19
CA THR A 16 -46.32 -11.48 -15.23
C THR A 16 -45.02 -10.76 -15.56
N ALA A 17 -44.77 -9.64 -14.89
CA ALA A 17 -43.44 -9.08 -14.79
C ALA A 17 -42.58 -10.10 -14.03
N MET A 18 -41.82 -10.91 -14.77
CA MET A 18 -40.63 -11.52 -14.20
C MET A 18 -39.73 -10.37 -13.81
N ALA A 19 -39.70 -10.06 -12.52
CA ALA A 19 -38.69 -9.21 -11.94
C ALA A 19 -37.35 -9.89 -12.24
N THR A 20 -36.65 -9.40 -13.25
CA THR A 20 -35.20 -9.56 -13.30
C THR A 20 -34.71 -8.92 -12.01
N SER A 21 -34.25 -9.75 -11.09
CA SER A 21 -33.45 -9.29 -9.97
C SER A 21 -32.20 -8.69 -10.59
N ASP A 22 -32.25 -7.39 -10.87
CA ASP A 22 -31.07 -6.59 -11.04
C ASP A 22 -30.29 -6.78 -9.74
N ALA A 23 -29.27 -7.63 -9.85
CA ALA A 23 -28.28 -7.82 -8.83
C ALA A 23 -27.82 -6.43 -8.42
N GLN A 24 -27.99 -6.12 -7.15
CA GLN A 24 -27.27 -5.08 -6.45
C GLN A 24 -25.84 -5.12 -6.98
N LYS A 25 -25.45 -4.17 -7.85
CA LYS A 25 -24.06 -3.99 -8.24
C LYS A 25 -23.34 -3.72 -6.93
N SER A 26 -22.70 -4.75 -6.40
CA SER A 26 -21.81 -4.62 -5.27
C SER A 26 -20.81 -3.54 -5.65
N ASN A 27 -20.77 -2.45 -4.88
CA ASN A 27 -19.73 -1.41 -4.93
C ASN A 27 -18.37 -1.99 -4.45
N SER A 28 -18.11 -3.25 -4.77
CA SER A 28 -16.87 -3.93 -4.48
C SER A 28 -15.77 -3.27 -5.29
N LEU A 29 -14.75 -2.78 -4.59
CA LEU A 29 -13.52 -2.27 -5.18
C LEU A 29 -12.88 -3.31 -6.13
N HIS A 30 -13.02 -4.59 -5.78
CA HIS A 30 -12.45 -5.70 -6.53
C HIS A 30 -13.48 -6.43 -7.37
N TYR A 31 -13.02 -7.06 -8.43
CA TYR A 31 -13.85 -7.93 -9.24
C TYR A 31 -14.20 -9.19 -8.46
N VAL A 32 -15.45 -9.67 -8.56
CA VAL A 32 -15.89 -10.91 -7.91
C VAL A 32 -16.00 -12.01 -8.96
N ALA A 33 -15.11 -12.99 -8.88
CA ALA A 33 -15.10 -14.16 -9.76
C ALA A 33 -15.94 -15.30 -9.17
N ARG A 34 -16.73 -15.95 -10.03
CA ARG A 34 -17.60 -17.08 -9.70
C ARG A 34 -16.86 -18.38 -10.01
N THR A 35 -16.55 -19.14 -8.98
CA THR A 35 -15.69 -20.33 -9.12
C THR A 35 -16.29 -21.41 -10.01
N ALA A 36 -17.62 -21.48 -10.08
CA ALA A 36 -18.34 -22.37 -11.00
C ALA A 36 -18.10 -22.06 -12.50
N GLN A 37 -17.68 -20.84 -12.84
CA GLN A 37 -17.40 -20.41 -14.23
C GLN A 37 -15.95 -20.65 -14.65
N LEU A 38 -15.08 -21.10 -13.74
CA LEU A 38 -13.66 -21.37 -14.03
C LEU A 38 -13.44 -22.58 -14.95
N GLN A 39 -14.48 -23.36 -15.27
CA GLN A 39 -14.43 -24.45 -16.27
C GLN A 39 -15.01 -24.00 -17.62
N GLU A 40 -16.32 -23.80 -17.70
CA GLU A 40 -17.01 -23.25 -18.87
C GLU A 40 -17.31 -21.76 -18.63
N GLY A 41 -16.73 -20.88 -19.43
CA GLY A 41 -16.94 -19.42 -19.31
C GLY A 41 -15.77 -18.63 -18.71
N ALA A 42 -14.70 -19.31 -18.27
CA ALA A 42 -13.55 -18.71 -17.62
C ALA A 42 -12.93 -17.57 -18.43
N ARG A 43 -12.88 -17.70 -19.76
CA ARG A 43 -12.34 -16.64 -20.63
C ARG A 43 -13.17 -15.36 -20.58
N ALA A 44 -14.50 -15.47 -20.63
CA ALA A 44 -15.37 -14.29 -20.56
C ALA A 44 -15.27 -13.62 -19.19
N GLU A 45 -15.10 -14.40 -18.12
CA GLU A 45 -14.90 -13.88 -16.77
C GLU A 45 -13.54 -13.19 -16.62
N PHE A 46 -12.48 -13.76 -17.19
CA PHE A 46 -11.17 -13.12 -17.28
C PHE A 46 -11.23 -11.80 -18.07
N ASP A 47 -11.88 -11.78 -19.23
CA ASP A 47 -11.99 -10.56 -20.04
C ASP A 47 -12.75 -9.45 -19.27
N ALA A 48 -13.77 -9.81 -18.48
CA ALA A 48 -14.49 -8.88 -17.62
C ALA A 48 -13.62 -8.38 -16.44
N TRP A 49 -12.87 -9.29 -15.81
CA TRP A 49 -11.89 -8.94 -14.77
C TRP A 49 -10.79 -8.02 -15.31
N ALA A 50 -10.27 -8.31 -16.50
CA ALA A 50 -9.24 -7.52 -17.17
C ALA A 50 -9.76 -6.11 -17.46
N ALA A 51 -10.98 -5.99 -18.00
CA ALA A 51 -11.63 -4.70 -18.22
C ALA A 51 -11.87 -3.92 -16.91
N HIS A 52 -12.33 -4.58 -15.84
CA HIS A 52 -12.52 -3.98 -14.52
C HIS A 52 -11.23 -3.37 -13.95
N ASN A 53 -10.09 -4.05 -14.18
CA ASN A 53 -8.79 -3.62 -13.67
C ASN A 53 -7.97 -2.80 -14.70
N GLY A 54 -8.56 -2.41 -15.83
CA GLY A 54 -7.88 -1.62 -16.86
C GLY A 54 -6.68 -2.33 -17.51
N LYS A 55 -6.70 -3.67 -17.56
CA LYS A 55 -5.62 -4.48 -18.13
C LYS A 55 -5.63 -4.41 -19.65
N TYR A 56 -4.43 -4.35 -20.22
CA TYR A 56 -4.19 -4.38 -21.66
C TYR A 56 -3.06 -5.34 -21.98
N TYR A 57 -3.27 -6.20 -22.97
CA TYR A 57 -2.30 -7.20 -23.42
C TYR A 57 -1.93 -6.92 -24.88
N SER A 58 -0.63 -6.82 -25.16
CA SER A 58 -0.13 -6.40 -26.47
C SER A 58 -0.31 -7.45 -27.56
N THR A 59 -0.38 -8.74 -27.20
CA THR A 59 -0.58 -9.84 -28.14
C THR A 59 -1.60 -10.86 -27.61
N PRO A 60 -2.26 -11.63 -28.51
CA PRO A 60 -3.13 -12.74 -28.10
C PRO A 60 -2.41 -13.79 -27.25
N GLU A 61 -1.14 -14.08 -27.54
CA GLU A 61 -0.35 -15.06 -26.80
C GLU A 61 -0.11 -14.62 -25.35
N GLU A 62 0.14 -13.33 -25.13
CA GLU A 62 0.24 -12.78 -23.77
C GLU A 62 -1.12 -12.82 -23.06
N ALA A 63 -2.21 -12.49 -23.75
CA ALA A 63 -3.55 -12.58 -23.17
C ALA A 63 -3.90 -14.02 -22.76
N ASP A 64 -3.55 -15.02 -23.57
CA ASP A 64 -3.79 -16.44 -23.27
C ASP A 64 -2.93 -16.92 -22.09
N ARG A 65 -1.67 -16.46 -22.00
CA ARG A 65 -0.81 -16.76 -20.85
C ARG A 65 -1.35 -16.14 -19.56
N ARG A 66 -1.76 -14.86 -19.61
CA ARG A 66 -2.33 -14.13 -18.48
C ARG A 66 -3.66 -14.72 -18.04
N PHE A 67 -4.49 -15.17 -18.98
CA PHE A 67 -5.69 -15.93 -18.68
C PHE A 67 -5.40 -17.21 -17.91
N ALA A 68 -4.43 -18.02 -18.35
CA ALA A 68 -4.07 -19.25 -17.67
C ALA A 68 -3.57 -19.01 -16.23
N VAL A 69 -2.73 -17.99 -16.04
CA VAL A 69 -2.25 -17.58 -14.71
C VAL A 69 -3.41 -17.09 -13.83
N TRP A 70 -4.28 -16.26 -14.39
CA TRP A 70 -5.47 -15.76 -13.70
C TRP A 70 -6.36 -16.89 -13.22
N ALA A 71 -6.72 -17.83 -14.10
CA ALA A 71 -7.57 -18.96 -13.73
C ALA A 71 -6.95 -19.81 -12.61
N ALA A 72 -5.63 -20.06 -12.68
CA ALA A 72 -4.90 -20.80 -11.66
C ALA A 72 -4.88 -20.07 -10.31
N ASN A 73 -4.70 -18.74 -10.31
CA ASN A 73 -4.69 -17.93 -9.10
C ASN A 73 -6.08 -17.83 -8.46
N VAL A 74 -7.14 -17.63 -9.25
CA VAL A 74 -8.52 -17.61 -8.73
C VAL A 74 -8.88 -18.98 -8.14
N GLN A 75 -8.52 -20.07 -8.81
CA GLN A 75 -8.74 -21.42 -8.28
C GLN A 75 -7.96 -21.69 -6.98
N ARG A 76 -6.74 -21.15 -6.85
CA ARG A 76 -5.95 -21.25 -5.62
C ARG A 76 -6.64 -20.51 -4.48
N GLN A 77 -7.04 -19.26 -4.70
CA GLN A 77 -7.76 -18.45 -3.70
C GLN A 77 -9.08 -19.11 -3.27
N ALA A 78 -9.85 -19.63 -4.22
CA ALA A 78 -11.08 -20.38 -3.96
C ALA A 78 -10.83 -21.59 -3.05
N SER A 79 -9.76 -22.34 -3.33
CA SER A 79 -9.38 -23.51 -2.52
C SER A 79 -9.00 -23.11 -1.09
N THR A 80 -8.25 -22.03 -0.92
CA THR A 80 -7.88 -21.49 0.40
C THR A 80 -9.11 -21.04 1.19
N ILE A 81 -10.03 -20.32 0.56
CA ILE A 81 -11.29 -19.90 1.18
C ILE A 81 -12.13 -21.12 1.55
N ALA A 82 -12.23 -22.12 0.67
CA ALA A 82 -13.00 -23.34 0.94
C ALA A 82 -12.45 -24.13 2.14
N ALA A 83 -11.13 -24.15 2.30
CA ALA A 83 -10.47 -24.80 3.44
C ALA A 83 -10.77 -24.09 4.78
N ALA A 84 -10.93 -22.76 4.77
CA ALA A 84 -11.31 -21.98 5.95
C ALA A 84 -12.82 -21.98 6.22
N ASN A 85 -13.64 -21.88 5.16
CA ASN A 85 -15.09 -21.91 5.20
C ASN A 85 -15.65 -22.38 3.85
N SER A 86 -16.09 -23.64 3.79
CA SER A 86 -16.55 -24.28 2.55
C SER A 86 -17.74 -23.59 1.88
N ALA A 87 -18.55 -22.82 2.62
CA ALA A 87 -19.67 -22.05 2.06
C ALA A 87 -19.24 -20.73 1.40
N ALA A 88 -18.04 -20.22 1.70
CA ALA A 88 -17.55 -18.93 1.22
C ALA A 88 -16.81 -18.98 -0.13
N ALA A 89 -16.56 -20.18 -0.68
CA ALA A 89 -15.74 -20.35 -1.89
C ALA A 89 -16.51 -20.30 -3.23
N ALA A 90 -17.82 -20.04 -3.21
CA ALA A 90 -18.61 -19.91 -4.44
C ALA A 90 -18.24 -18.67 -5.26
N GLU A 91 -17.85 -17.59 -4.56
CA GLU A 91 -17.45 -16.31 -5.13
C GLU A 91 -16.18 -15.82 -4.43
N VAL A 92 -15.23 -15.30 -5.20
CA VAL A 92 -13.93 -14.85 -4.70
C VAL A 92 -13.69 -13.43 -5.16
N ALA A 93 -13.33 -12.53 -4.25
CA ALA A 93 -12.85 -11.20 -4.60
C ALA A 93 -11.43 -11.31 -5.15
N VAL A 94 -11.19 -10.76 -6.34
CA VAL A 94 -9.94 -10.91 -7.09
C VAL A 94 -9.38 -9.52 -7.40
N ASN A 95 -8.18 -9.24 -6.91
CA ASN A 95 -7.49 -7.97 -7.13
C ASN A 95 -6.84 -7.89 -8.53
N GLY A 96 -6.23 -6.75 -8.84
CA GLY A 96 -5.59 -6.50 -10.13
C GLY A 96 -4.27 -7.25 -10.38
N LEU A 97 -3.72 -7.98 -9.40
CA LEU A 97 -2.52 -8.80 -9.58
C LEU A 97 -2.84 -10.24 -9.98
N ALA A 98 -4.12 -10.61 -10.07
CA ALA A 98 -4.47 -12.01 -10.29
C ALA A 98 -3.95 -12.63 -11.60
N ASP A 99 -3.56 -11.85 -12.61
CA ASP A 99 -2.89 -12.33 -13.82
C ASP A 99 -1.35 -12.44 -13.71
N ILE A 100 -0.78 -12.20 -12.54
CA ILE A 100 0.65 -12.32 -12.24
C ILE A 100 0.89 -13.65 -11.52
N SER A 101 1.90 -14.42 -11.93
CA SER A 101 2.24 -15.65 -11.23
C SER A 101 2.94 -15.34 -9.91
N LEU A 102 2.91 -16.25 -8.94
CA LEU A 102 3.65 -16.06 -7.69
C LEU A 102 5.16 -15.94 -7.91
N GLU A 103 5.68 -16.59 -8.95
CA GLU A 103 7.10 -16.50 -9.34
C GLU A 103 7.42 -15.11 -9.91
N GLU A 104 6.57 -14.58 -10.79
CA GLU A 104 6.70 -13.20 -11.31
C GLU A 104 6.58 -12.18 -10.18
N PHE A 105 5.63 -12.40 -9.26
CA PHE A 105 5.42 -11.56 -8.10
C PHE A 105 6.66 -11.57 -7.19
N LYS A 106 7.20 -12.75 -6.84
CA LYS A 106 8.41 -12.87 -6.02
C LYS A 106 9.62 -12.20 -6.66
N ALA A 107 9.78 -12.36 -7.97
CA ALA A 107 10.93 -11.86 -8.71
C ALA A 107 10.91 -10.35 -8.96
N GLY A 108 9.72 -9.73 -8.98
CA GLY A 108 9.56 -8.36 -9.47
C GLY A 108 8.90 -7.36 -8.53
N TYR A 109 8.23 -7.79 -7.46
CA TYR A 109 7.47 -6.90 -6.56
C TYR A 109 8.17 -6.67 -5.22
N LEU A 110 9.16 -7.50 -4.92
CA LEU A 110 9.97 -7.47 -3.69
C LEU A 110 11.35 -6.90 -4.03
N GLY A 111 12.03 -6.29 -3.07
CA GLY A 111 13.37 -5.74 -3.29
C GLY A 111 13.91 -4.86 -2.16
N GLN A 112 13.34 -4.97 -0.96
CA GLN A 112 13.98 -4.40 0.22
C GLN A 112 15.15 -5.31 0.63
N VAL A 113 16.30 -4.71 0.91
CA VAL A 113 17.51 -5.43 1.30
C VAL A 113 18.12 -4.73 2.52
N SER A 114 17.72 -5.16 3.72
CA SER A 114 18.22 -4.55 4.95
C SER A 114 19.62 -5.08 5.31
N ARG A 115 20.68 -4.47 4.75
CA ARG A 115 22.08 -4.78 5.11
C ARG A 115 22.53 -4.03 6.38
N ARG A 116 22.01 -2.81 6.60
CA ARG A 116 22.43 -1.93 7.69
C ARG A 116 22.02 -2.39 9.09
N ASN A 117 20.85 -3.00 9.26
CA ASN A 117 20.41 -3.38 10.60
C ASN A 117 21.15 -4.59 11.17
N ALA A 118 21.57 -5.54 10.33
CA ALA A 118 22.43 -6.63 10.80
C ALA A 118 23.76 -6.08 11.35
N GLU A 119 24.30 -5.04 10.71
CA GLU A 119 25.52 -4.36 11.13
C GLU A 119 25.30 -3.43 12.34
N ALA A 120 24.19 -2.70 12.41
CA ALA A 120 23.87 -1.81 13.53
C ALA A 120 23.52 -2.58 14.82
N LEU A 121 22.72 -3.65 14.70
CA LEU A 121 22.38 -4.56 15.80
C LEU A 121 23.63 -5.30 16.31
N SER A 122 24.59 -5.62 15.44
CA SER A 122 25.86 -6.23 15.86
C SER A 122 26.87 -5.22 16.40
N ALA A 123 26.84 -3.96 15.96
CA ALA A 123 27.75 -2.90 16.40
C ALA A 123 27.39 -2.30 17.77
N GLY A 124 26.22 -2.60 18.33
CA GLY A 124 25.82 -2.15 19.67
C GLY A 124 25.82 -0.62 19.83
N LYS A 125 25.57 0.12 18.73
CA LYS A 125 25.47 1.59 18.77
C LYS A 125 24.32 1.97 19.70
N LYS A 126 24.64 2.71 20.77
CA LYS A 126 23.62 3.40 21.56
C LYS A 126 23.08 4.53 20.70
N GLU A 127 21.86 4.36 20.21
CA GLU A 127 21.11 5.48 19.63
C GLU A 127 20.91 6.56 20.69
N GLY A 128 20.80 7.82 20.23
CA GLY A 128 20.49 8.95 21.10
C GLY A 128 19.11 8.79 21.77
N PRO A 129 18.71 9.75 22.62
CA PRO A 129 17.37 9.74 23.19
C PRO A 129 16.32 9.74 22.07
N TYR A 130 15.31 8.87 22.20
CA TYR A 130 14.23 8.81 21.23
C TYR A 130 13.30 10.01 21.38
N ARG A 131 13.24 10.86 20.35
CA ARG A 131 12.54 12.14 20.35
C ARG A 131 11.10 12.10 20.85
N TYR A 132 10.36 11.02 20.55
CA TYR A 132 8.94 10.91 20.82
C TYR A 132 8.58 10.04 22.02
N GLU A 133 9.56 9.61 22.82
CA GLU A 133 9.39 8.66 23.94
C GLU A 133 8.30 9.09 24.93
N ASN A 134 8.13 10.39 25.14
CA ASN A 134 7.17 10.95 26.11
C ASN A 134 5.80 11.33 25.51
N ILE A 135 5.56 11.02 24.22
CA ILE A 135 4.26 11.28 23.59
C ILE A 135 3.27 10.18 24.00
N VAL A 136 2.07 10.57 24.40
CA VAL A 136 0.93 9.63 24.43
C VAL A 136 0.29 9.65 23.05
N PRO A 137 0.43 8.59 22.24
CA PRO A 137 -0.16 8.58 20.92
C PRO A 137 -1.70 8.66 21.01
N PRO A 138 -2.37 9.38 20.10
CA PRO A 138 -3.83 9.31 19.95
C PRO A 138 -4.31 7.87 19.76
N THR A 139 -5.62 7.62 19.89
CA THR A 139 -6.20 6.30 19.61
C THR A 139 -6.37 6.03 18.11
N HIS A 140 -6.48 7.09 17.32
CA HIS A 140 -6.64 7.02 15.87
C HIS A 140 -5.80 8.10 15.19
N VAL A 141 -5.12 7.72 14.12
CA VAL A 141 -4.31 8.58 13.26
C VAL A 141 -4.49 8.12 11.84
N ASP A 142 -4.85 9.02 10.94
CA ASP A 142 -4.91 8.76 9.50
C ASP A 142 -4.42 9.98 8.71
N TRP A 143 -3.17 9.95 8.27
CA TRP A 143 -2.57 11.07 7.53
C TRP A 143 -3.22 11.31 6.17
N ARG A 144 -4.04 10.40 5.67
CA ARG A 144 -4.84 10.62 4.45
C ARG A 144 -5.88 11.72 4.68
N GLU A 145 -6.40 11.85 5.91
CA GLU A 145 -7.37 12.91 6.28
C GLU A 145 -6.74 14.30 6.38
N LYS A 146 -5.40 14.39 6.34
CA LYS A 146 -4.66 15.65 6.41
C LYS A 146 -4.08 16.07 5.05
N ASP A 147 -4.43 15.35 3.99
CA ASP A 147 -3.96 15.62 2.62
C ASP A 147 -2.43 15.72 2.50
N ILE A 148 -1.68 14.90 3.26
CA ILE A 148 -0.21 14.84 3.13
C ILE A 148 0.30 13.55 2.48
N VAL A 149 -0.55 12.53 2.39
CA VAL A 149 -0.22 11.25 1.77
C VAL A 149 -0.49 11.38 0.27
N GLY A 150 0.56 11.36 -0.55
CA GLY A 150 0.44 11.39 -2.01
C GLY A 150 -0.34 10.18 -2.56
N PRO A 151 -0.72 10.19 -3.85
CA PRO A 151 -1.48 9.10 -4.46
C PRO A 151 -0.74 7.75 -4.36
N ILE A 152 -1.49 6.66 -4.48
CA ILE A 152 -0.89 5.34 -4.68
C ILE A 152 -0.21 5.29 -6.04
N LYS A 153 1.03 4.81 -6.05
CA LYS A 153 1.81 4.54 -7.26
C LYS A 153 1.90 3.03 -7.50
N ASN A 154 2.45 2.65 -8.65
CA ASN A 154 2.64 1.26 -9.03
C ASN A 154 4.10 1.05 -9.48
N GLN A 155 4.85 0.25 -8.72
CA GLN A 155 6.24 -0.10 -9.01
C GLN A 155 6.40 -1.13 -10.13
N HIS A 156 5.29 -1.66 -10.65
CA HIS A 156 5.31 -2.72 -11.66
C HIS A 156 4.47 -2.31 -12.87
N VAL A 157 4.92 -1.25 -13.55
CA VAL A 157 4.35 -0.79 -14.82
C VAL A 157 4.99 -1.57 -15.97
N GLY A 158 4.18 -1.99 -16.95
CA GLY A 158 4.68 -2.63 -18.16
C GLY A 158 5.21 -4.06 -18.00
N GLY A 159 5.09 -4.67 -16.82
CA GLY A 159 5.48 -6.07 -16.58
C GLY A 159 6.97 -6.30 -16.32
N ALA A 160 7.77 -5.24 -16.17
CA ALA A 160 9.20 -5.34 -15.91
C ALA A 160 9.46 -5.73 -14.44
N PRO A 161 10.23 -6.79 -14.15
CA PRO A 161 10.55 -7.17 -12.78
C PRO A 161 11.51 -6.14 -12.18
N CYS A 162 11.00 -5.24 -11.35
CA CYS A 162 11.79 -4.20 -10.70
C CYS A 162 11.52 -4.17 -9.20
N GLY A 163 12.46 -4.73 -8.43
CA GLY A 163 12.45 -4.76 -6.96
C GLY A 163 12.77 -3.40 -6.34
N CYS A 164 11.99 -2.38 -6.67
CA CYS A 164 12.26 -0.99 -6.27
C CYS A 164 11.36 -0.49 -5.13
N CYS A 165 10.71 -1.38 -4.38
CA CYS A 165 9.86 -0.99 -3.24
C CYS A 165 10.57 -0.08 -2.23
N TRP A 166 11.90 -0.26 -2.05
CA TRP A 166 12.75 0.60 -1.23
C TRP A 166 12.66 2.08 -1.67
N ALA A 167 12.75 2.35 -2.99
CA ALA A 167 12.64 3.69 -3.55
C ALA A 167 11.24 4.27 -3.35
N PHE A 168 10.20 3.48 -3.56
CA PHE A 168 8.81 3.90 -3.31
C PHE A 168 8.54 4.20 -1.83
N ALA A 169 9.11 3.43 -0.91
CA ALA A 169 9.00 3.70 0.51
C ALA A 169 9.74 5.00 0.90
N THR A 170 10.99 5.18 0.43
CA THR A 170 11.78 6.41 0.58
C THR A 170 11.01 7.64 0.10
N ILE A 171 10.52 7.59 -1.13
CA ILE A 171 9.77 8.70 -1.72
C ILE A 171 8.46 8.91 -0.99
N GLY A 172 7.74 7.85 -0.61
CA GLY A 172 6.48 7.95 0.13
C GLY A 172 6.61 8.73 1.45
N VAL A 173 7.64 8.46 2.26
CA VAL A 173 7.89 9.24 3.48
C VAL A 173 8.44 10.64 3.19
N THR A 174 9.22 10.80 2.12
CA THR A 174 9.77 12.11 1.71
C THR A 174 8.65 13.04 1.24
N GLU A 175 7.73 12.58 0.39
CA GLU A 175 6.56 13.35 -0.04
C GLU A 175 5.73 13.81 1.16
N CYS A 176 5.51 12.93 2.15
CA CYS A 176 4.74 13.25 3.35
C CYS A 176 5.42 14.35 4.20
N ILE A 177 6.74 14.26 4.43
CA ILE A 177 7.45 15.26 5.23
C ILE A 177 7.57 16.61 4.50
N VAL A 178 7.69 16.58 3.16
CA VAL A 178 7.69 17.79 2.33
C VAL A 178 6.30 18.44 2.30
N ALA A 179 5.23 17.65 2.22
CA ALA A 179 3.87 18.14 2.32
C ALA A 179 3.60 18.79 3.68
N LEU A 180 4.11 18.21 4.77
CA LEU A 180 4.06 18.80 6.10
C LEU A 180 4.84 20.13 6.20
N ALA A 181 5.98 20.26 5.54
CA ALA A 181 6.76 21.50 5.52
C ALA A 181 6.12 22.62 4.71
N THR A 182 5.46 22.27 3.61
CA THR A 182 5.00 23.22 2.59
C THR A 182 3.49 23.46 2.60
N GLY A 183 2.74 22.59 3.28
CA GLY A 183 1.28 22.56 3.26
C GLY A 183 0.69 22.06 1.94
N LYS A 184 1.49 21.44 1.06
CA LYS A 184 1.04 20.98 -0.27
C LYS A 184 1.65 19.62 -0.63
N PRO A 185 0.85 18.64 -1.06
CA PRO A 185 1.37 17.42 -1.69
C PRO A 185 2.31 17.72 -2.85
N ILE A 186 3.30 16.85 -3.01
CA ILE A 186 4.23 16.85 -4.13
C ILE A 186 4.42 15.41 -4.61
N SER A 187 4.60 15.20 -5.91
CA SER A 187 4.98 13.90 -6.48
C SER A 187 6.48 13.94 -6.80
N LEU A 188 7.27 13.12 -6.13
CA LEU A 188 8.72 13.05 -6.27
C LEU A 188 9.13 11.79 -7.03
N SER A 189 10.35 11.79 -7.58
CA SER A 189 10.82 10.75 -8.50
C SER A 189 11.44 9.55 -7.78
N GLU A 190 10.79 8.39 -7.87
CA GLU A 190 11.42 7.10 -7.53
C GLU A 190 12.55 6.75 -8.52
N GLN A 191 12.39 7.11 -9.79
CA GLN A 191 13.35 6.75 -10.84
C GLN A 191 14.73 7.36 -10.62
N GLN A 192 14.80 8.58 -10.08
CA GLN A 192 16.08 9.18 -9.76
C GLN A 192 16.84 8.37 -8.70
N LEU A 193 16.16 7.82 -7.68
CA LEU A 193 16.81 6.90 -6.74
C LEU A 193 17.30 5.64 -7.45
N ILE A 194 16.44 5.02 -8.26
CA ILE A 194 16.75 3.78 -8.99
C ILE A 194 17.98 3.96 -9.88
N ASP A 195 18.10 5.08 -10.59
CA ASP A 195 19.17 5.33 -11.55
C ASP A 195 20.46 5.86 -10.90
N CYS A 196 20.35 6.71 -9.87
CA CYS A 196 21.46 7.51 -9.36
C CYS A 196 22.01 7.05 -8.01
N ASP A 197 21.22 6.39 -7.17
CA ASP A 197 21.65 5.90 -5.86
C ASP A 197 22.41 4.58 -5.99
N LYS A 198 23.61 4.66 -6.59
CA LYS A 198 24.52 3.52 -6.82
C LYS A 198 25.85 3.69 -6.10
N GLY A 199 25.98 4.75 -5.29
CA GLY A 199 27.22 5.18 -4.67
C GLY A 199 27.57 4.40 -3.41
N ALA A 200 28.87 4.25 -3.15
CA ALA A 200 29.33 3.89 -1.81
C ALA A 200 28.97 5.03 -0.83
N PRO A 201 28.65 4.73 0.44
CA PRO A 201 28.79 3.43 1.11
C PRO A 201 27.61 2.45 0.96
N TRP A 202 26.47 2.86 0.41
CA TRP A 202 25.17 2.22 0.68
C TRP A 202 24.69 1.24 -0.39
N TYR A 203 25.26 1.29 -1.60
CA TYR A 203 25.13 0.30 -2.68
C TYR A 203 23.69 -0.20 -2.94
N ASP A 204 22.74 0.71 -3.12
CA ASP A 204 21.45 0.33 -3.68
C ASP A 204 21.63 -0.12 -5.15
N LEU A 205 20.91 -1.17 -5.54
CA LEU A 205 21.09 -1.85 -6.81
C LEU A 205 19.86 -1.64 -7.73
N GLY A 206 19.10 -0.57 -7.50
CA GLY A 206 17.95 -0.20 -8.34
C GLY A 206 16.88 -1.27 -8.33
N CYS A 207 16.66 -1.90 -9.48
CA CYS A 207 15.67 -2.97 -9.60
C CYS A 207 16.11 -4.29 -8.95
N GLU A 208 17.39 -4.48 -8.62
CA GLU A 208 17.87 -5.65 -7.86
C GLU A 208 17.70 -5.47 -6.33
N GLY A 209 17.15 -4.33 -5.91
CA GLY A 209 16.81 -4.04 -4.53
C GLY A 209 17.71 -2.99 -3.87
N GLY A 210 17.27 -2.55 -2.71
CA GLY A 210 17.90 -1.48 -1.94
C GLY A 210 17.26 -1.29 -0.57
N ASP A 211 17.66 -0.24 0.12
CA ASP A 211 17.25 0.06 1.49
C ASP A 211 16.75 1.50 1.61
N PHE A 212 15.56 1.69 2.18
CA PHE A 212 14.93 3.02 2.19
C PHE A 212 15.71 4.08 2.98
N GLU A 213 16.49 3.69 4.00
CA GLU A 213 17.38 4.63 4.69
C GLU A 213 18.47 5.17 3.73
N GLY A 214 18.85 4.40 2.71
CA GLY A 214 19.94 4.69 1.76
C GLY A 214 19.46 5.68 0.74
N GLY A 215 18.24 5.43 0.25
CA GLY A 215 17.51 6.42 -0.52
C GLY A 215 17.36 7.76 0.23
N VAL A 216 17.12 7.76 1.55
CA VAL A 216 17.09 9.03 2.31
C VAL A 216 18.47 9.69 2.36
N ASP A 217 19.54 8.92 2.62
CA ASP A 217 20.92 9.43 2.61
C ASP A 217 21.28 10.05 1.25
N TYR A 218 20.94 9.40 0.15
CA TYR A 218 21.11 9.95 -1.20
C TYR A 218 20.40 11.29 -1.35
N ILE A 219 19.15 11.42 -0.91
CA ILE A 219 18.39 12.68 -1.01
C ILE A 219 19.08 13.80 -0.20
N ILE A 220 19.65 13.48 0.97
CA ILE A 220 20.41 14.43 1.79
C ILE A 220 21.66 14.89 1.02
N GLU A 221 22.46 13.95 0.52
CA GLU A 221 23.73 14.24 -0.16
C GLU A 221 23.53 14.96 -1.50
N ASN A 222 22.49 14.59 -2.26
CA ASN A 222 22.12 15.21 -3.52
C ASN A 222 21.49 16.61 -3.34
N GLY A 223 21.10 16.98 -2.11
CA GLY A 223 20.46 18.27 -1.83
C GLY A 223 18.98 18.32 -2.24
N GLY A 224 18.31 17.17 -2.29
CA GLY A 224 16.91 17.01 -2.70
C GLY A 224 16.71 15.88 -3.71
N ILE A 225 15.47 15.72 -4.17
CA ILE A 225 15.05 14.78 -5.21
C ILE A 225 14.10 15.49 -6.19
N ASP A 226 14.21 15.17 -7.47
CA ASP A 226 13.40 15.74 -8.52
C ASP A 226 11.92 15.35 -8.38
N THR A 227 11.07 16.11 -9.08
CA THR A 227 9.66 15.76 -9.23
C THR A 227 9.50 14.58 -10.18
N GLU A 228 8.38 13.86 -10.04
CA GLU A 228 7.98 12.81 -11.00
C GLU A 228 7.86 13.37 -12.42
N ASP A 229 7.34 14.59 -12.57
CA ASP A 229 7.20 15.24 -13.89
C ASP A 229 8.56 15.53 -14.54
N ASP A 230 9.54 15.96 -13.74
CA ASP A 230 10.88 16.24 -14.23
C ASP A 230 11.64 14.95 -14.53
N TYR A 231 11.54 13.93 -13.68
CA TYR A 231 12.21 12.63 -13.79
C TYR A 231 11.22 11.46 -13.69
N PRO A 232 10.52 11.12 -14.78
CA PRO A 232 9.44 10.13 -14.76
C PRO A 232 9.88 8.70 -14.48
N TYR A 233 8.98 7.93 -13.87
CA TYR A 233 9.15 6.51 -13.60
C TYR A 233 9.12 5.63 -14.87
N LEU A 234 10.12 4.77 -15.01
CA LEU A 234 10.32 3.87 -16.15
C LEU A 234 10.19 2.39 -15.80
N ALA A 235 10.19 2.02 -14.51
CA ALA A 235 10.10 0.64 -14.03
C ALA A 235 11.26 -0.28 -14.47
N HIS A 236 12.43 0.28 -14.75
CA HIS A 236 13.68 -0.45 -14.98
C HIS A 236 14.88 0.43 -14.62
N ASP A 237 16.07 -0.15 -14.46
CA ASP A 237 17.31 0.63 -14.34
C ASP A 237 17.59 1.40 -15.64
N ASP A 238 17.93 2.68 -15.52
CA ASP A 238 18.51 3.47 -16.59
C ASP A 238 19.76 4.22 -16.10
N LYS A 239 20.40 4.98 -16.99
CA LYS A 239 21.55 5.81 -16.67
C LYS A 239 21.09 7.03 -15.89
N CYS A 240 21.69 7.22 -14.72
CA CYS A 240 21.53 8.46 -13.96
C CYS A 240 21.69 9.72 -14.83
N ILE A 241 20.67 10.57 -14.83
CA ILE A 241 20.69 11.87 -15.51
C ILE A 241 21.51 12.86 -14.66
N ARG A 242 22.83 12.71 -14.67
CA ARG A 242 23.81 13.47 -13.83
C ARG A 242 23.61 14.99 -13.83
N LYS A 243 23.13 15.57 -14.94
CA LYS A 243 22.85 17.02 -15.02
C LYS A 243 21.74 17.52 -14.06
N LYS A 244 20.95 16.61 -13.50
CA LYS A 244 19.89 16.93 -12.54
C LYS A 244 20.35 16.79 -11.08
N GLU A 245 21.45 16.10 -10.82
CA GLU A 245 22.00 16.00 -9.46
C GLU A 245 22.35 17.40 -8.93
N GLY A 246 22.00 17.69 -7.67
CA GLY A 246 22.16 19.01 -7.06
C GLY A 246 21.20 20.10 -7.55
N HIS A 247 20.26 19.80 -8.46
CA HIS A 247 19.32 20.77 -9.03
C HIS A 247 17.86 20.54 -8.64
N ALA A 248 17.61 19.56 -7.78
CA ALA A 248 16.29 19.23 -7.28
C ALA A 248 15.61 20.42 -6.55
N PRO A 249 14.25 20.45 -6.48
CA PRO A 249 13.55 21.45 -5.71
C PRO A 249 14.03 21.48 -4.26
N LYS A 250 14.48 22.63 -3.76
CA LYS A 250 14.97 22.78 -2.37
C LYS A 250 13.97 22.33 -1.30
N ALA A 251 12.67 22.36 -1.61
CA ALA A 251 11.63 21.87 -0.72
C ALA A 251 11.78 20.38 -0.41
N SER A 252 12.30 19.59 -1.35
CA SER A 252 12.54 18.15 -1.23
C SER A 252 13.81 17.77 -0.47
N ALA A 253 14.68 18.74 -0.15
CA ALA A 253 15.87 18.48 0.64
C ALA A 253 15.53 18.01 2.06
N LEU A 254 16.33 17.08 2.56
CA LEU A 254 16.23 16.48 3.88
C LEU A 254 17.46 16.83 4.72
N ASP A 255 17.29 16.76 6.05
CA ASP A 255 18.29 17.17 7.03
C ASP A 255 18.89 15.98 7.82
N GLY A 256 18.34 14.78 7.66
CA GLY A 256 18.79 13.59 8.36
C GLY A 256 17.81 12.43 8.25
N PHE A 257 18.12 11.34 8.93
CA PHE A 257 17.25 10.18 9.13
C PHE A 257 17.08 9.92 10.62
N GLY A 258 15.85 9.63 11.05
CA GLY A 258 15.51 9.29 12.41
C GLY A 258 15.09 7.83 12.52
N HIS A 259 15.74 7.10 13.43
CA HIS A 259 15.40 5.72 13.77
C HIS A 259 14.29 5.69 14.82
N VAL A 260 13.33 4.78 14.64
CA VAL A 260 12.35 4.45 15.68
C VAL A 260 12.87 3.20 16.41
N PRO A 261 12.85 3.17 17.76
CA PRO A 261 13.31 2.02 18.53
C PRO A 261 12.70 0.71 18.01
N PRO A 262 13.53 -0.29 17.65
CA PRO A 262 13.03 -1.56 17.16
C PRO A 262 12.31 -2.31 18.27
N GLN A 263 11.48 -3.27 17.86
CA GLN A 263 10.67 -4.10 18.75
C GLN A 263 9.70 -3.34 19.66
N ASN A 264 9.31 -2.13 19.26
CA ASN A 264 8.48 -1.25 20.07
C ASN A 264 7.34 -0.62 19.25
N GLU A 265 6.20 -1.30 19.18
CA GLU A 265 5.00 -0.78 18.49
C GLU A 265 4.49 0.54 19.09
N THR A 266 4.74 0.80 20.38
CA THR A 266 4.39 2.09 21.01
C THR A 266 5.23 3.21 20.44
N ALA A 267 6.54 3.00 20.28
CA ALA A 267 7.43 3.97 19.63
C ALA A 267 7.02 4.23 18.17
N ILE A 268 6.64 3.19 17.43
CA ILE A 268 6.09 3.36 16.07
C ILE A 268 4.83 4.25 16.11
N ALA A 269 3.90 4.00 17.04
CA ALA A 269 2.67 4.81 17.15
C ALA A 269 2.96 6.27 17.54
N GLN A 270 3.95 6.49 18.40
CA GLN A 270 4.43 7.81 18.79
C GLN A 270 4.97 8.58 17.58
N ALA A 271 5.86 7.97 16.79
CA ALA A 271 6.36 8.57 15.54
C ALA A 271 5.24 8.80 14.51
N VAL A 272 4.40 7.79 14.28
CA VAL A 272 3.28 7.88 13.33
C VAL A 272 2.29 8.98 13.72
N SER A 273 2.13 9.30 15.00
CA SER A 273 1.32 10.46 15.42
C SER A 273 1.86 11.82 14.94
N GLN A 274 3.14 11.88 14.57
CA GLN A 274 3.84 13.09 14.16
C GLN A 274 4.07 13.16 12.65
N HIS A 275 4.31 12.03 11.98
CA HIS A 275 4.44 11.91 10.54
C HIS A 275 4.42 10.43 10.12
N PRO A 276 4.16 10.09 8.84
CA PRO A 276 4.32 8.72 8.34
C PRO A 276 5.73 8.14 8.56
N VAL A 277 5.82 6.81 8.63
CA VAL A 277 7.05 6.06 8.97
C VAL A 277 7.28 4.96 7.94
N ALA A 278 8.51 4.84 7.42
CA ALA A 278 8.90 3.75 6.55
C ALA A 278 9.22 2.51 7.38
N VAL A 279 8.78 1.35 6.91
CA VAL A 279 9.05 0.05 7.53
C VAL A 279 9.34 -0.99 6.45
N ALA A 280 10.01 -2.06 6.85
CA ALA A 280 10.14 -3.25 6.02
C ALA A 280 9.34 -4.42 6.60
N VAL A 281 8.88 -5.28 5.71
CA VAL A 281 8.06 -6.45 6.03
C VAL A 281 8.56 -7.69 5.27
N CYS A 282 8.30 -8.88 5.80
CA CYS A 282 8.54 -10.14 5.09
C CYS A 282 7.30 -10.55 4.29
N CYS A 283 7.26 -10.13 3.04
CA CYS A 283 6.23 -10.52 2.09
C CYS A 283 6.47 -11.95 1.57
N GLY A 284 7.73 -12.34 1.32
CA GLY A 284 8.10 -13.61 0.69
C GLY A 284 7.71 -14.86 1.46
N ASP A 285 7.66 -14.78 2.80
CA ASP A 285 7.22 -15.87 3.67
C ASP A 285 5.74 -16.25 3.46
N TYR A 286 4.92 -15.30 3.00
CA TYR A 286 3.46 -15.43 2.88
C TYR A 286 2.94 -14.94 1.54
N ILE A 287 3.73 -15.18 0.49
CA ILE A 287 3.57 -14.56 -0.83
C ILE A 287 2.17 -14.74 -1.42
N ASP A 288 1.54 -15.90 -1.22
CA ASP A 288 0.18 -16.20 -1.70
C ASP A 288 -0.86 -15.26 -1.07
N ASN A 289 -0.74 -14.99 0.23
CA ASN A 289 -1.66 -14.13 0.96
C ASN A 289 -1.47 -12.67 0.56
N TRP A 290 -0.22 -12.21 0.42
CA TRP A 290 0.09 -10.84 -0.03
C TRP A 290 -0.41 -10.61 -1.46
N HIS A 291 -0.13 -11.56 -2.34
CA HIS A 291 -0.59 -11.52 -3.72
C HIS A 291 -2.12 -11.46 -3.82
N ALA A 292 -2.85 -12.21 -2.98
CA ALA A 292 -4.30 -12.32 -3.02
C ALA A 292 -5.07 -11.25 -2.21
N TYR A 293 -4.39 -10.42 -1.42
CA TYR A 293 -5.06 -9.49 -0.51
C TYR A 293 -6.00 -8.50 -1.25
N THR A 294 -7.23 -8.41 -0.74
CA THR A 294 -8.30 -7.52 -1.25
C THR A 294 -8.85 -6.59 -0.17
N GLY A 295 -8.67 -6.89 1.12
CA GLY A 295 -9.12 -6.01 2.18
C GLY A 295 -9.32 -6.72 3.51
N GLY A 296 -9.74 -5.93 4.50
CA GLY A 296 -9.83 -6.36 5.89
C GLY A 296 -8.50 -6.17 6.63
N ILE A 297 -8.50 -6.50 7.91
CA ILE A 297 -7.23 -6.62 8.63
C ILE A 297 -6.54 -7.87 8.10
N PHE A 298 -5.34 -7.71 7.58
CA PHE A 298 -4.55 -8.75 6.95
C PHE A 298 -4.24 -9.82 8.00
N GLU A 299 -4.83 -10.98 7.79
CA GLU A 299 -4.63 -12.19 8.58
C GLU A 299 -4.07 -13.29 7.66
N ILE A 300 -3.23 -14.15 8.24
CA ILE A 300 -2.77 -15.37 7.58
C ILE A 300 -3.49 -16.54 8.25
N PRO A 301 -4.36 -17.27 7.53
CA PRO A 301 -5.06 -18.41 8.09
C PRO A 301 -4.09 -19.43 8.70
N GLY A 302 -4.36 -19.84 9.94
CA GLY A 302 -3.56 -20.86 10.64
C GLY A 302 -2.25 -20.37 11.27
N VAL A 303 -1.97 -19.06 11.25
CA VAL A 303 -0.80 -18.45 11.91
C VAL A 303 -1.27 -17.53 13.03
N ASP A 304 -1.10 -17.98 14.29
CA ASP A 304 -1.60 -17.27 15.48
C ASP A 304 -0.92 -15.92 15.71
N ILE A 305 0.33 -15.78 15.26
CA ILE A 305 1.09 -14.53 15.35
C ILE A 305 1.86 -14.35 14.04
N PRO A 306 1.54 -13.34 13.20
CA PRO A 306 2.35 -12.99 12.05
C PRO A 306 3.72 -12.39 12.44
N GLY A 307 4.16 -12.58 13.69
CA GLY A 307 5.18 -11.79 14.37
C GLY A 307 6.62 -12.24 14.15
N GLY A 308 6.88 -13.00 13.09
CA GLY A 308 8.20 -13.50 12.79
C GLY A 308 8.36 -13.71 11.30
N CYS A 309 9.48 -13.24 10.78
CA CYS A 309 9.94 -13.55 9.44
C CYS A 309 10.90 -14.74 9.55
N THR A 310 10.68 -15.77 8.74
CA THR A 310 11.66 -16.85 8.57
C THR A 310 12.74 -16.46 7.57
N ASP A 311 12.41 -15.58 6.63
CA ASP A 311 13.28 -15.01 5.61
C ASP A 311 13.67 -13.55 5.92
N PRO A 312 14.65 -12.95 5.21
CA PRO A 312 14.93 -11.51 5.33
C PRO A 312 13.72 -10.65 4.95
N LEU A 313 13.61 -9.47 5.56
CA LEU A 313 12.61 -8.47 5.15
C LEU A 313 12.88 -8.06 3.71
N ASP A 314 11.89 -8.27 2.84
CA ASP A 314 12.02 -8.23 1.39
C ASP A 314 11.09 -7.23 0.71
N HIS A 315 10.21 -6.57 1.47
CA HIS A 315 9.36 -5.49 0.95
C HIS A 315 9.36 -4.26 1.85
N ALA A 316 9.36 -3.06 1.26
CA ALA A 316 9.33 -1.78 1.98
C ALA A 316 8.02 -1.05 1.74
N VAL A 317 7.44 -0.50 2.80
CA VAL A 317 6.12 0.14 2.81
C VAL A 317 6.09 1.32 3.79
N VAL A 318 5.02 2.11 3.77
CA VAL A 318 4.89 3.30 4.62
C VAL A 318 3.67 3.18 5.53
N ILE A 319 3.89 3.21 6.84
CA ILE A 319 2.80 3.35 7.82
C ILE A 319 2.32 4.80 7.79
N VAL A 320 1.06 5.00 7.40
CA VAL A 320 0.41 6.31 7.28
C VAL A 320 -0.66 6.55 8.34
N GLY A 321 -0.87 5.58 9.24
CA GLY A 321 -1.86 5.70 10.29
C GLY A 321 -2.06 4.43 11.10
N TYR A 322 -3.01 4.48 12.02
CA TYR A 322 -3.46 3.37 12.84
C TYR A 322 -4.83 3.67 13.43
N GLY A 323 -5.50 2.63 13.90
CA GLY A 323 -6.75 2.75 14.62
C GLY A 323 -7.13 1.46 15.33
N THR A 324 -8.39 1.43 15.75
CA THR A 324 -9.04 0.28 16.39
C THR A 324 -10.40 0.09 15.74
N THR A 325 -10.80 -1.14 15.42
CA THR A 325 -12.15 -1.42 14.91
C THR A 325 -13.20 -1.27 16.00
N GLU A 326 -14.48 -1.26 15.62
CA GLU A 326 -15.59 -1.24 16.60
C GLU A 326 -15.55 -2.45 17.54
N GLU A 327 -15.05 -3.59 17.05
CA GLU A 327 -14.86 -4.83 17.81
C GLU A 327 -13.60 -4.83 18.68
N GLY A 328 -12.83 -3.73 18.70
CA GLY A 328 -11.66 -3.57 19.55
C GLY A 328 -10.35 -4.11 18.94
N GLN A 329 -10.30 -4.42 17.64
CA GLN A 329 -9.08 -4.90 17.01
C GLN A 329 -8.20 -3.74 16.55
N ASP A 330 -7.00 -3.63 17.11
CA ASP A 330 -6.00 -2.63 16.71
C ASP A 330 -5.36 -2.97 15.36
N TYR A 331 -5.15 -1.94 14.53
CA TYR A 331 -4.51 -2.07 13.22
C TYR A 331 -3.60 -0.89 12.86
N TRP A 332 -2.62 -1.16 12.00
CA TRP A 332 -1.87 -0.16 11.24
C TRP A 332 -2.56 0.10 9.89
N ILE A 333 -2.44 1.31 9.35
CA ILE A 333 -2.82 1.67 7.97
C ILE A 333 -1.54 1.86 7.18
N ILE A 334 -1.35 1.08 6.14
CA ILE A 334 -0.08 1.01 5.42
C ILE A 334 -0.29 1.29 3.93
N LYS A 335 0.48 2.23 3.40
CA LYS A 335 0.57 2.56 1.97
C LYS A 335 1.51 1.58 1.28
N ASN A 336 1.02 0.91 0.24
CA ASN A 336 1.80 0.03 -0.63
C ASN A 336 2.07 0.69 -2.00
N SER A 337 2.85 0.02 -2.85
CA SER A 337 3.32 0.48 -4.15
C SER A 337 2.91 -0.43 -5.31
N TRP A 338 1.80 -1.17 -5.19
CA TRP A 338 1.32 -2.13 -6.20
C TRP A 338 0.07 -1.67 -6.95
N GLY A 339 -0.16 -0.36 -7.00
CA GLY A 339 -1.31 0.23 -7.67
C GLY A 339 -2.63 0.12 -6.88
N THR A 340 -3.63 0.86 -7.33
CA THR A 340 -4.93 1.00 -6.64
C THR A 340 -5.84 -0.22 -6.77
N THR A 341 -5.55 -1.12 -7.69
CA THR A 341 -6.31 -2.36 -7.90
C THR A 341 -5.95 -3.46 -6.91
N TRP A 342 -4.89 -3.27 -6.12
CA TRP A 342 -4.46 -4.19 -5.05
C TRP A 342 -4.93 -3.69 -3.68
N GLY A 343 -5.38 -4.60 -2.81
CA GLY A 343 -5.81 -4.26 -1.46
C GLY A 343 -6.86 -3.14 -1.38
N GLU A 344 -6.86 -2.38 -0.30
CA GLU A 344 -7.82 -1.33 -0.02
C GLU A 344 -7.42 -0.03 -0.75
N GLN A 345 -7.62 -0.01 -2.06
CA GLN A 345 -7.19 1.07 -2.96
C GLN A 345 -5.69 1.31 -2.92
N GLY A 346 -4.89 0.24 -2.85
CA GLY A 346 -3.42 0.28 -2.71
C GLY A 346 -2.92 0.40 -1.27
N PHE A 347 -3.82 0.48 -0.30
CA PHE A 347 -3.49 0.36 1.12
C PHE A 347 -3.78 -1.05 1.64
N PHE A 348 -3.25 -1.35 2.81
CA PHE A 348 -3.63 -2.53 3.56
C PHE A 348 -3.59 -2.22 5.05
N ARG A 349 -4.29 -3.06 5.82
CA ARG A 349 -4.30 -2.97 7.27
C ARG A 349 -3.69 -4.23 7.85
N VAL A 350 -2.84 -4.12 8.86
CA VAL A 350 -2.29 -5.27 9.58
C VAL A 350 -2.57 -5.12 11.07
N ARG A 351 -2.67 -6.24 11.78
CA ARG A 351 -2.87 -6.21 13.24
C ARG A 351 -1.72 -5.46 13.92
N ARG A 352 -2.09 -4.58 14.84
CA ARG A 352 -1.18 -3.88 15.76
C ARG A 352 -1.34 -4.47 17.16
N ASN A 353 -0.32 -4.31 17.99
CA ASN A 353 -0.30 -4.78 19.38
C ASN A 353 -0.47 -6.30 19.48
N VAL A 354 0.19 -7.04 18.59
CA VAL A 354 0.07 -8.51 18.49
C VAL A 354 0.86 -9.26 19.57
N GLY A 355 1.59 -8.54 20.43
CA GLY A 355 2.38 -9.10 21.53
C GLY A 355 3.69 -9.76 21.10
N ALA A 356 3.99 -9.82 19.80
CA ALA A 356 5.26 -10.27 19.29
C ALA A 356 6.28 -9.13 19.24
N PRO A 357 7.56 -9.37 19.62
CA PRO A 357 8.58 -8.33 19.62
C PRO A 357 8.72 -7.64 18.26
N LEU A 358 8.75 -8.38 17.15
CA LEU A 358 8.94 -7.80 15.83
C LEU A 358 7.66 -7.25 15.18
N ALA A 359 6.54 -7.28 15.90
CA ALA A 359 5.20 -6.95 15.39
C ALA A 359 4.83 -7.77 14.12
N ALA A 360 3.63 -7.56 13.59
CA ALA A 360 3.16 -8.31 12.41
C ALA A 360 4.12 -8.12 11.21
N PHE A 361 4.47 -9.21 10.54
CA PHE A 361 5.34 -9.26 9.36
C PHE A 361 6.74 -8.66 9.57
N GLY A 362 7.21 -8.57 10.81
CA GLY A 362 8.50 -7.98 11.12
C GLY A 362 8.55 -6.45 11.04
N LEU A 363 7.40 -5.77 10.98
CA LEU A 363 7.31 -4.31 10.78
C LEU A 363 8.08 -3.49 11.83
N ALA A 364 8.30 -4.03 13.03
CA ALA A 364 9.04 -3.35 14.10
C ALA A 364 10.55 -3.64 14.09
N THR A 365 11.09 -4.21 13.01
CA THR A 365 12.52 -4.53 12.91
C THR A 365 13.37 -3.30 12.64
N GLN A 366 12.95 -2.47 11.68
CA GLN A 366 13.72 -1.28 11.25
C GLN A 366 12.84 -0.06 10.91
N PRO A 367 11.91 0.36 11.78
CA PRO A 367 11.09 1.54 11.51
C PRO A 367 11.93 2.83 11.50
N GLY A 368 11.69 3.72 10.54
CA GLY A 368 12.42 4.99 10.45
C GLY A 368 11.76 6.04 9.56
N TYR A 369 12.31 7.25 9.55
CA TYR A 369 11.71 8.40 8.87
C TYR A 369 12.74 9.48 8.51
N PRO A 370 12.50 10.27 7.46
CA PRO A 370 13.33 11.41 7.12
C PRO A 370 13.12 12.57 8.11
N ILE A 371 14.20 13.29 8.40
CA ILE A 371 14.20 14.51 9.21
C ILE A 371 14.22 15.72 8.28
N LYS A 372 13.36 16.70 8.58
CA LYS A 372 13.31 18.00 7.91
C LYS A 372 13.17 19.11 8.95
N LYS A 373 14.08 20.08 8.92
CA LYS A 373 14.04 21.27 9.77
C LYS A 373 12.77 22.07 9.52
N GLY A 374 12.18 22.57 10.61
CA GLY A 374 10.87 23.22 10.59
C GLY A 374 9.69 22.25 10.66
N VAL A 375 9.95 20.92 10.75
CA VAL A 375 8.89 19.89 10.80
C VAL A 375 9.10 18.89 11.93
N ASN A 376 10.27 18.26 11.98
CA ASN A 376 10.55 17.17 12.93
C ASN A 376 12.02 17.06 13.37
N SER A 377 12.86 18.09 13.15
CA SER A 377 14.22 18.13 13.70
C SER A 377 14.22 18.28 15.22
N GLU A 378 15.36 18.01 15.87
CA GLU A 378 15.48 18.11 17.33
C GLU A 378 15.04 19.48 17.90
N SER A 379 15.28 20.56 17.16
CA SER A 379 14.89 21.92 17.56
C SER A 379 13.42 22.26 17.32
N ASP A 380 12.68 21.45 16.55
CA ASP A 380 11.29 21.74 16.21
C ASP A 380 10.35 21.37 17.38
N PRO A 381 9.19 22.03 17.52
CA PRO A 381 8.19 21.63 18.50
C PRO A 381 7.52 20.30 18.11
N ILE A 382 7.11 19.52 19.11
CA ILE A 382 6.25 18.35 18.93
C ILE A 382 4.82 18.82 18.58
N ARG A 383 4.21 18.21 17.56
CA ARG A 383 2.86 18.52 17.08
C ARG A 383 1.82 17.80 17.92
N THR A 384 1.32 18.47 18.96
CA THR A 384 0.38 17.90 19.94
C THR A 384 -1.09 18.27 19.70
N ASP A 385 -1.37 19.04 18.65
CA ASP A 385 -2.70 19.56 18.28
C ASP A 385 -3.28 18.93 17.02
N THR A 386 -2.46 18.27 16.20
CA THR A 386 -2.85 17.64 14.92
C THR A 386 -4.10 16.74 14.99
N TRP A 387 -4.23 16.00 16.09
CA TRP A 387 -5.24 14.96 16.31
C TRP A 387 -6.25 15.30 17.41
N ARG A 388 -6.28 16.55 17.88
CA ARG A 388 -7.28 16.95 18.88
C ARG A 388 -8.66 17.01 18.23
N GLU A 389 -9.61 16.25 18.78
CA GLU A 389 -11.01 16.40 18.43
C GLU A 389 -11.47 17.83 18.76
N VAL A 390 -11.95 18.57 17.76
CA VAL A 390 -12.63 19.83 18.01
C VAL A 390 -13.97 19.47 18.64
N SER A 391 -14.06 19.62 19.96
CA SER A 391 -15.32 19.42 20.68
C SER A 391 -16.43 20.22 19.99
N PRO A 392 -17.61 19.62 19.69
CA PRO A 392 -18.68 20.35 19.05
C PRO A 392 -19.02 21.54 19.93
N ARG A 393 -18.81 22.77 19.41
CA ARG A 393 -19.24 23.98 20.11
C ARG A 393 -20.69 23.77 20.48
N SER A 394 -20.99 23.83 21.77
CA SER A 394 -22.35 23.88 22.28
C SER A 394 -23.09 24.91 21.44
N VAL A 395 -24.07 24.44 20.68
CA VAL A 395 -25.07 25.31 20.09
C VAL A 395 -25.73 25.97 21.29
N ALA A 396 -25.29 27.18 21.61
CA ALA A 396 -25.92 28.02 22.59
C ALA A 396 -27.37 28.17 22.11
N THR A 397 -28.27 27.50 22.81
CA THR A 397 -29.69 27.71 22.75
C THR A 397 -29.93 29.19 23.00
N ALA A 398 -30.20 29.94 21.93
CA ALA A 398 -30.80 31.25 22.02
C ALA A 398 -32.23 31.06 22.50
N THR A 399 -32.41 31.03 23.83
CA THR A 399 -33.70 31.25 24.48
C THR A 399 -33.71 32.66 25.06
N SER A 400 -34.31 33.60 24.33
CA SER A 400 -35.43 34.46 24.74
C SER A 400 -35.55 35.65 23.80
#